data_AF-A0AAP7FVH6-F1
#
_entry.id   AF-A0AAP7FVH6-F1
#
_cell.length_a   1.000
_cell.length_b   1.000
_cell.length_c   1.000
_cell.angle_alpha   90.00
_cell.angle_beta   90.00
_cell.angle_gamma   90.00
#
_symmetry.space_group_name_H-M   'P 1'
#
loop_
_entity.id
_entity.type
_entity.pdbx_description
1 polymer ?
#
loop_
_entity_poly.entity_id
_entity_poly.type
_entity_poly.pdbx_seq_one_letter_code
_entity_poly.pdbx_strand_id
1 'polypeptide(L)'
;MKKKYFIIAAISVFIVAFFLLLNYLQPMRADDFGRANTDTLAKGLIIMVHSIHADYFTWTGRVSAQALIYFFMSKTYITLSLFIVNVINSIAFYVFMLLTFKIITYDRGRILSKDFVIYSFFFVFVFYQTGFMANILWKTGAIQYFLGLTLLTVLYYFSIVKNKNSMLLGLFIGSIVGLYNEIFVCVSILLCLACFFERVLTKKVINDTLVAFFVACGIGGVVLITAPGNYARLDHLSSGVQSSLLQNVTRLISELIFTPQYTLILLIMIVTFSILAFTNKNFKILSVVVYSAALVLSLFVLVPVAKSYDLNQRVLLIYYAIFFMAAYMQIYSHSSSFVIKLYAALKKLSPIFVLLLVAQLYLIFSMSLFFYNFERKRDVLVAQYQHSGVTDPTLPCIVDYISPTVFIDDITPNKDLYNNQAYANFYSFKSVTCETVG
;
A
#
# COMPACT_ATOMS: atom_id res chain seq x y z
N MET A 1 27.53 21.65 -13.47
CA MET A 1 26.89 20.96 -12.32
C MET A 1 25.47 21.45 -12.05
N LYS A 2 25.21 22.76 -11.96
CA LYS A 2 23.87 23.35 -11.69
C LYS A 2 22.74 22.81 -12.60
N LYS A 3 22.97 22.67 -13.91
CA LYS A 3 21.98 22.13 -14.88
C LYS A 3 21.51 20.70 -14.56
N LYS A 4 22.39 19.82 -14.06
CA LYS A 4 22.01 18.43 -13.73
C LYS A 4 21.11 18.38 -12.49
N TYR A 5 21.44 19.16 -11.46
CA TYR A 5 20.61 19.25 -10.25
C TYR A 5 19.25 19.87 -10.55
N PHE A 6 19.19 20.88 -11.43
CA PHE A 6 17.93 21.45 -11.89
C PHE A 6 17.02 20.42 -12.57
N ILE A 7 17.56 19.60 -13.49
CA ILE A 7 16.74 18.56 -14.17
C ILE A 7 16.25 17.50 -13.16
N ILE A 8 17.11 17.08 -12.22
CA ILE A 8 16.71 16.13 -11.17
C ILE A 8 15.59 16.72 -10.30
N ALA A 9 15.71 18.00 -9.92
CA ALA A 9 14.68 18.71 -9.17
C ALA A 9 13.39 18.80 -9.98
N ALA A 10 13.46 19.12 -11.27
CA ALA A 10 12.29 19.18 -12.16
C ALA A 10 11.58 17.83 -12.27
N ILE A 11 12.32 16.71 -12.44
CA ILE A 11 11.74 15.36 -12.45
C ILE A 11 11.07 15.05 -11.11
N SER A 12 11.71 15.42 -10.00
CA SER A 12 11.18 15.16 -8.66
C SER A 12 9.89 15.94 -8.40
N VAL A 13 9.89 17.23 -8.75
CA VAL A 13 8.70 18.09 -8.68
C VAL A 13 7.60 17.57 -9.59
N PHE A 14 7.92 17.12 -10.81
CA PHE A 14 6.94 16.53 -11.71
C PHE A 14 6.28 15.29 -11.11
N ILE A 15 7.05 14.34 -10.54
CA ILE A 15 6.50 13.13 -9.92
C ILE A 15 5.57 13.50 -8.75
N VAL A 16 6.03 14.40 -7.86
CA VAL A 16 5.22 14.84 -6.71
C VAL A 16 3.96 15.56 -7.19
N ALA A 17 4.06 16.49 -8.13
CA ALA A 17 2.93 17.27 -8.62
C ALA A 17 1.91 16.40 -9.37
N PHE A 18 2.38 15.46 -10.20
CA PHE A 18 1.50 14.53 -10.90
C PHE A 18 0.75 13.63 -9.92
N PHE A 19 1.43 13.08 -8.92
CA PHE A 19 0.77 12.23 -7.94
C PHE A 19 -0.11 13.02 -6.96
N LEU A 20 0.21 14.29 -6.70
CA LEU A 20 -0.65 15.22 -5.98
C LEU A 20 -1.95 15.50 -6.74
N LEU A 21 -1.86 15.68 -8.06
CA LEU A 21 -3.02 15.79 -8.93
C LEU A 21 -3.88 14.54 -8.86
N LEU A 22 -3.30 13.34 -8.97
CA LEU A 22 -4.06 12.08 -8.84
C LEU A 22 -4.72 11.95 -7.47
N ASN A 23 -4.01 12.31 -6.39
CA ASN A 23 -4.57 12.32 -5.04
C ASN A 23 -5.74 13.28 -4.90
N TYR A 24 -5.65 14.46 -5.50
CA TYR A 24 -6.73 15.44 -5.51
C TYR A 24 -7.95 14.94 -6.29
N LEU A 25 -7.72 14.27 -7.42
CA LEU A 25 -8.79 13.68 -8.23
C LEU A 25 -9.45 12.46 -7.56
N GLN A 26 -8.76 11.77 -6.65
CA GLN A 26 -9.35 10.67 -5.89
C GLN A 26 -10.28 11.21 -4.77
N PRO A 27 -11.60 11.01 -4.89
CA PRO A 27 -12.58 11.42 -3.87
C PRO A 27 -12.48 10.53 -2.61
N MET A 28 -13.13 10.98 -1.54
CA MET A 28 -13.33 10.16 -0.35
C MET A 28 -14.19 8.94 -0.66
N ARG A 29 -13.83 7.79 -0.09
CA ARG A 29 -14.54 6.51 -0.28
C ARG A 29 -14.60 5.69 1.00
N ALA A 30 -15.66 4.91 1.14
CA ALA A 30 -15.86 3.93 2.21
C ALA A 30 -15.47 4.46 3.60
N ASP A 31 -14.43 3.87 4.20
CA ASP A 31 -13.93 4.24 5.53
C ASP A 31 -13.58 5.73 5.67
N ASP A 32 -13.21 6.44 4.59
CA ASP A 32 -12.82 7.85 4.67
C ASP A 32 -13.91 8.70 5.34
N PHE A 33 -15.19 8.44 5.01
CA PHE A 33 -16.33 9.15 5.57
C PHE A 33 -16.51 8.85 7.07
N GLY A 34 -16.50 7.57 7.44
CA GLY A 34 -16.68 7.13 8.83
C GLY A 34 -15.54 7.63 9.72
N ARG A 35 -14.31 7.58 9.23
CA ARG A 35 -13.13 8.04 9.95
C ARG A 35 -13.12 9.55 10.13
N ALA A 36 -13.46 10.32 9.09
CA ALA A 36 -13.54 11.78 9.17
C ALA A 36 -14.62 12.27 10.15
N ASN A 37 -15.72 11.52 10.33
CA ASN A 37 -16.80 11.84 11.27
C ASN A 37 -16.38 11.83 12.76
N THR A 38 -15.28 11.15 13.08
CA THR A 38 -14.69 11.21 14.44
C THR A 38 -14.36 12.65 14.80
N ASP A 39 -13.86 13.41 13.81
CA ASP A 39 -13.69 14.86 13.86
C ASP A 39 -12.80 15.36 15.00
N THR A 40 -11.67 14.67 15.19
CA THR A 40 -10.69 14.93 16.26
C THR A 40 -10.24 16.39 16.33
N LEU A 41 -9.98 17.03 15.20
CA LEU A 41 -9.45 18.40 15.18
C LEU A 41 -10.45 19.41 15.76
N ALA A 42 -11.75 19.17 15.61
CA ALA A 42 -12.79 20.02 16.18
C ALA A 42 -13.14 19.62 17.62
N LYS A 43 -13.18 18.31 17.93
CA LYS A 43 -13.65 17.80 19.22
C LYS A 43 -12.52 17.55 20.25
N GLY A 44 -11.27 17.71 19.84
CA GLY A 44 -10.07 17.56 20.66
C GLY A 44 -9.42 16.16 20.61
N LEU A 45 -8.12 16.11 20.95
CA LEU A 45 -7.31 14.88 20.92
C LEU A 45 -7.82 13.77 21.85
N ILE A 46 -8.60 14.09 22.88
CA ILE A 46 -9.20 13.09 23.76
C ILE A 46 -10.16 12.16 23.00
N ILE A 47 -10.87 12.69 22.01
CA ILE A 47 -11.76 11.89 21.15
C ILE A 47 -10.95 10.91 20.32
N MET A 48 -9.78 11.31 19.81
CA MET A 48 -8.88 10.37 19.11
C MET A 48 -8.47 9.22 20.02
N VAL A 49 -8.06 9.49 21.26
CA VAL A 49 -7.69 8.42 22.20
C VAL A 49 -8.88 7.50 22.48
N HIS A 50 -10.07 8.07 22.69
CA HIS A 50 -11.28 7.29 22.92
C HIS A 50 -11.67 6.41 21.73
N SER A 51 -11.57 6.94 20.51
CA SER A 51 -11.85 6.20 19.27
C SER A 51 -10.84 5.09 19.01
N ILE A 52 -9.54 5.34 19.24
CA ILE A 52 -8.51 4.31 19.16
C ILE A 52 -8.74 3.22 20.20
N HIS A 53 -9.10 3.60 21.44
CA HIS A 53 -9.41 2.65 22.49
C HIS A 53 -10.61 1.78 22.10
N ALA A 54 -11.71 2.38 21.64
CA ALA A 54 -12.87 1.65 21.16
C ALA A 54 -12.48 0.66 20.05
N ASP A 55 -11.79 1.15 19.01
CA ASP A 55 -11.28 0.30 17.93
C ASP A 55 -10.43 -0.86 18.46
N TYR A 56 -9.49 -0.61 19.37
CA TYR A 56 -8.60 -1.63 19.93
C TYR A 56 -9.36 -2.79 20.57
N PHE A 57 -10.44 -2.48 21.28
CA PHE A 57 -11.24 -3.49 21.98
C PHE A 57 -12.34 -4.11 21.13
N THR A 58 -12.88 -3.42 20.12
CA THR A 58 -14.08 -3.87 19.40
C THR A 58 -13.88 -4.15 17.91
N TRP A 59 -12.81 -3.67 17.27
CA TRP A 59 -12.67 -3.75 15.81
C TRP A 59 -11.27 -4.09 15.28
N THR A 60 -10.21 -3.46 15.78
CA THR A 60 -8.86 -3.66 15.25
C THR A 60 -7.77 -3.21 16.22
N GLY A 61 -6.66 -3.95 16.29
CA GLY A 61 -5.50 -3.56 17.10
C GLY A 61 -4.61 -2.47 16.50
N ARG A 62 -4.95 -1.92 15.33
CA ARG A 62 -4.09 -1.03 14.52
C ARG A 62 -3.95 0.37 15.12
N VAL A 63 -3.26 0.51 16.24
CA VAL A 63 -3.15 1.77 16.98
C VAL A 63 -2.47 2.88 16.16
N SER A 64 -1.29 2.65 15.59
CA SER A 64 -0.52 3.74 14.96
C SER A 64 -1.17 4.22 13.65
N ALA A 65 -1.73 3.31 12.87
CA ALA A 65 -2.45 3.64 11.65
C ALA A 65 -3.74 4.43 11.95
N GLN A 66 -4.52 4.02 12.96
CA GLN A 66 -5.73 4.74 13.36
C GLN A 66 -5.41 6.12 13.94
N ALA A 67 -4.34 6.25 14.72
CA ALA A 67 -3.89 7.55 15.22
C ALA A 67 -3.61 8.53 14.08
N LEU A 68 -2.91 8.10 13.04
CA LEU A 68 -2.65 8.94 11.87
C LEU A 68 -3.94 9.31 11.13
N ILE A 69 -4.86 8.35 10.95
CA ILE A 69 -6.14 8.61 10.30
C ILE A 69 -6.93 9.66 11.07
N TYR A 70 -7.17 9.45 12.36
CA TYR A 70 -7.98 10.35 13.17
C TYR A 70 -7.33 11.72 13.37
N PHE A 71 -6.00 11.79 13.32
CA PHE A 71 -5.29 13.07 13.36
C PHE A 71 -5.44 13.84 12.05
N PHE A 72 -5.32 13.16 10.89
CA PHE A 72 -5.34 13.83 9.59
C PHE A 72 -6.72 14.01 8.97
N MET A 73 -7.74 13.23 9.39
CA MET A 73 -9.08 13.27 8.82
C MET A 73 -10.06 13.90 9.81
N SER A 74 -10.64 15.05 9.43
CA SER A 74 -11.66 15.75 10.21
C SER A 74 -12.75 16.27 9.29
N LYS A 75 -14.01 15.94 9.59
CA LYS A 75 -15.19 16.41 8.85
C LYS A 75 -15.27 17.94 8.87
N THR A 76 -15.05 18.57 10.02
CA THR A 76 -15.13 20.04 10.15
C THR A 76 -14.06 20.74 9.29
N TYR A 77 -12.85 20.19 9.21
CA TYR A 77 -11.75 20.76 8.43
C TYR A 77 -11.43 19.93 7.18
N ILE A 78 -12.44 19.39 6.50
CA ILE A 78 -12.21 18.34 5.50
C ILE A 78 -11.34 18.80 4.33
N THR A 79 -11.51 20.02 3.84
CA THR A 79 -10.70 20.55 2.73
C THR A 79 -9.22 20.62 3.08
N LEU A 80 -8.89 21.16 4.27
CA LEU A 80 -7.51 21.23 4.75
C LEU A 80 -6.94 19.85 5.04
N SER A 81 -7.73 19.00 5.69
CA SER A 81 -7.41 17.60 6.01
C SER A 81 -6.99 16.84 4.74
N LEU A 82 -7.84 16.85 3.72
CA LEU A 82 -7.59 16.18 2.45
C LEU A 82 -6.38 16.77 1.72
N PHE A 83 -6.20 18.10 1.74
CA PHE A 83 -5.01 18.73 1.15
C PHE A 83 -3.72 18.23 1.81
N ILE A 84 -3.66 18.18 3.15
CA ILE A 84 -2.50 17.70 3.90
C ILE A 84 -2.22 16.23 3.57
N VAL A 85 -3.25 15.36 3.62
CA VAL A 85 -3.11 13.94 3.28
C VAL A 85 -2.58 13.77 1.86
N ASN A 86 -3.14 14.51 0.90
CA ASN A 86 -2.74 14.45 -0.50
C ASN A 86 -1.26 14.85 -0.70
N VAL A 87 -0.79 15.90 -0.01
CA VAL A 87 0.60 16.34 -0.05
C VAL A 87 1.54 15.31 0.57
N ILE A 88 1.23 14.85 1.79
CA ILE A 88 2.05 13.84 2.49
C ILE A 88 2.17 12.57 1.65
N ASN A 89 1.04 12.09 1.13
CA ASN A 89 0.99 10.88 0.33
C ASN A 89 1.79 11.00 -0.97
N SER A 90 1.80 12.18 -1.59
CA SER A 90 2.59 12.44 -2.82
C SER A 90 4.08 12.52 -2.58
N ILE A 91 4.48 13.08 -1.46
CA ILE A 91 5.88 13.04 -1.03
C ILE A 91 6.28 11.59 -0.70
N ALA A 92 5.45 10.85 0.03
CA ALA A 92 5.68 9.45 0.35
C ALA A 92 5.83 8.60 -0.91
N PHE A 93 5.01 8.83 -1.93
CA PHE A 93 5.10 8.15 -3.22
C PHE A 93 6.42 8.42 -3.94
N TYR A 94 6.83 9.68 -4.03
CA TYR A 94 8.14 10.03 -4.60
C TYR A 94 9.29 9.37 -3.82
N VAL A 95 9.27 9.43 -2.49
CA VAL A 95 10.29 8.79 -1.64
C VAL A 95 10.32 7.28 -1.87
N PHE A 96 9.17 6.62 -1.89
CA PHE A 96 9.05 5.20 -2.13
C PHE A 96 9.61 4.81 -3.50
N MET A 97 9.19 5.49 -4.57
CA MET A 97 9.69 5.23 -5.93
C MET A 97 11.20 5.46 -6.03
N LEU A 98 11.71 6.56 -5.47
CA LEU A 98 13.14 6.85 -5.49
C LEU A 98 13.95 5.81 -4.71
N LEU A 99 13.52 5.48 -3.49
CA LEU A 99 14.27 4.56 -2.64
C LEU A 99 14.19 3.12 -3.15
N THR A 100 13.07 2.67 -3.69
CA THR A 100 13.00 1.34 -4.31
C THR A 100 13.90 1.25 -5.55
N PHE A 101 13.97 2.30 -6.39
CA PHE A 101 14.97 2.39 -7.48
C PHE A 101 16.41 2.29 -6.93
N LYS A 102 16.71 3.02 -5.86
CA LYS A 102 18.03 2.98 -5.23
C LYS A 102 18.34 1.63 -4.59
N ILE A 103 17.35 0.94 -4.01
CA ILE A 103 17.49 -0.42 -3.47
C ILE A 103 17.83 -1.40 -4.59
N ILE A 104 17.01 -1.43 -5.65
CA ILE A 104 17.19 -2.36 -6.78
C ILE A 104 18.56 -2.17 -7.46
N THR A 105 19.02 -0.92 -7.55
CA THR A 105 20.31 -0.61 -8.19
C THR A 105 21.53 -0.66 -7.25
N TYR A 106 21.34 -1.03 -5.98
CA TYR A 106 22.36 -0.95 -4.93
C TYR A 106 23.04 0.44 -4.86
N ASP A 107 22.21 1.47 -4.97
CA ASP A 107 22.55 2.90 -5.02
C ASP A 107 23.43 3.36 -6.21
N ARG A 108 23.78 2.45 -7.13
CA ARG A 108 24.58 2.75 -8.32
C ARG A 108 23.79 3.48 -9.41
N GLY A 109 22.46 3.33 -9.41
CA GLY A 109 21.56 3.97 -10.35
C GLY A 109 21.52 5.50 -10.20
N ARG A 110 21.39 6.20 -11.34
CA ARG A 110 21.24 7.65 -11.42
C ARG A 110 19.86 8.00 -12.00
N ILE A 111 19.21 9.04 -11.47
CA ILE A 111 17.87 9.47 -11.93
C ILE A 111 17.88 9.89 -13.40
N LEU A 112 18.96 10.52 -13.87
CA LEU A 112 19.11 10.93 -15.29
C LEU A 112 19.58 9.79 -16.21
N SER A 113 19.40 8.53 -15.83
CA SER A 113 19.84 7.38 -16.62
C SER A 113 18.68 6.67 -17.32
N LYS A 114 19.03 5.90 -18.35
CA LYS A 114 18.09 4.97 -19.00
C LYS A 114 17.56 3.92 -18.03
N ASP A 115 18.31 3.57 -16.99
CA ASP A 115 17.89 2.62 -15.96
C ASP A 115 16.68 3.16 -15.20
N PHE A 116 16.67 4.46 -14.89
CA PHE A 116 15.54 5.10 -14.20
C PHE A 116 14.30 5.17 -15.08
N VAL A 117 14.44 5.39 -16.39
CA VAL A 117 13.31 5.37 -17.34
C VAL A 117 12.68 3.97 -17.40
N ILE A 118 13.49 2.93 -17.60
CA ILE A 118 13.00 1.55 -17.69
C ILE A 118 12.38 1.12 -16.36
N TYR A 119 13.02 1.47 -15.24
CA TYR A 119 12.46 1.27 -13.91
C TYR A 119 11.10 1.96 -13.75
N SER A 120 10.99 3.23 -14.10
CA SER A 120 9.76 4.02 -13.93
C SER A 120 8.62 3.45 -14.74
N PHE A 121 8.90 3.00 -15.98
CA PHE A 121 7.92 2.30 -16.81
C PHE A 121 7.44 1.01 -16.15
N PHE A 122 8.33 0.10 -15.75
CA PHE A 122 7.91 -1.17 -15.14
C PHE A 122 7.24 -0.97 -13.77
N PHE A 123 7.69 0.01 -13.00
CA PHE A 123 7.07 0.39 -11.73
C PHE A 123 5.61 0.82 -11.94
N VAL A 124 5.36 1.76 -12.85
CA VAL A 124 4.01 2.23 -13.16
C VAL A 124 3.19 1.10 -13.78
N PHE A 125 3.74 0.35 -14.73
CA PHE A 125 3.05 -0.76 -15.39
C PHE A 125 2.60 -1.85 -14.41
N VAL A 126 3.48 -2.36 -13.54
CA VAL A 126 3.14 -3.42 -12.59
C VAL A 126 2.14 -2.93 -11.55
N PHE A 127 2.32 -1.72 -11.02
CA PHE A 127 1.43 -1.17 -9.99
C PHE A 127 0.10 -0.65 -10.53
N TYR A 128 0.03 -0.33 -11.82
CA TYR A 128 -1.21 -0.11 -12.54
C TYR A 128 -2.05 -1.39 -12.62
N GLN A 129 -1.43 -2.53 -12.95
CA GLN A 129 -2.14 -3.79 -13.19
C GLN A 129 -2.60 -4.51 -11.90
N THR A 130 -2.04 -4.14 -10.75
CA THR A 130 -2.26 -4.85 -9.47
C THR A 130 -3.28 -4.19 -8.55
N GLY A 131 -3.83 -3.04 -8.92
CA GLY A 131 -4.65 -2.25 -8.00
C GLY A 131 -3.86 -1.47 -6.97
N PHE A 132 -2.52 -1.56 -6.99
CA PHE A 132 -1.66 -0.85 -6.06
C PHE A 132 -1.92 0.66 -6.12
N MET A 133 -1.99 1.24 -7.33
CA MET A 133 -2.25 2.67 -7.52
C MET A 133 -3.58 3.12 -6.91
N ALA A 134 -4.67 2.37 -7.10
CA ALA A 134 -5.97 2.67 -6.49
C ALA A 134 -5.88 2.74 -4.96
N ASN A 135 -5.26 1.73 -4.35
CA ASN A 135 -5.19 1.59 -2.89
C ASN A 135 -4.30 2.64 -2.22
N ILE A 136 -3.24 3.08 -2.90
CA ILE A 136 -2.37 4.15 -2.39
C ILE A 136 -2.97 5.55 -2.61
N LEU A 137 -3.98 5.72 -3.49
CA LEU A 137 -4.67 7.00 -3.69
C LEU A 137 -5.86 7.17 -2.74
N TRP A 138 -6.51 6.06 -2.36
CA TRP A 138 -7.53 6.00 -1.30
C TRP A 138 -6.94 6.47 0.04
N LYS A 139 -7.58 7.43 0.73
CA LYS A 139 -6.96 8.15 1.85
C LYS A 139 -6.69 7.23 3.04
N THR A 140 -7.71 6.51 3.48
CA THR A 140 -7.57 5.52 4.56
C THR A 140 -6.61 4.40 4.15
N GLY A 141 -6.70 3.91 2.90
CA GLY A 141 -5.79 2.88 2.38
C GLY A 141 -4.32 3.33 2.38
N ALA A 142 -4.04 4.54 1.93
CA ALA A 142 -2.71 5.12 1.94
C ALA A 142 -2.13 5.20 3.35
N ILE A 143 -2.93 5.71 4.31
CA ILE A 143 -2.51 5.88 5.70
C ILE A 143 -2.40 4.54 6.45
N GLN A 144 -3.14 3.49 6.06
CA GLN A 144 -3.08 2.18 6.72
C GLN A 144 -2.10 1.18 6.11
N TYR A 145 -1.67 1.39 4.87
CA TYR A 145 -0.83 0.43 4.16
C TYR A 145 0.39 1.10 3.53
N PHE A 146 0.20 2.18 2.77
CA PHE A 146 1.27 2.75 1.96
C PHE A 146 2.34 3.52 2.76
N LEU A 147 1.94 4.31 3.76
CA LEU A 147 2.91 5.08 4.55
C LEU A 147 3.85 4.16 5.35
N GLY A 148 3.32 3.10 5.96
CA GLY A 148 4.11 2.06 6.63
C GLY A 148 5.06 1.34 5.68
N LEU A 149 4.63 1.05 4.44
CA LEU A 149 5.49 0.45 3.41
C LEU A 149 6.63 1.39 3.02
N THR A 150 6.35 2.68 2.92
CA THR A 150 7.34 3.72 2.65
C THR A 150 8.37 3.79 3.79
N LEU A 151 7.92 3.75 5.05
CA LEU A 151 8.81 3.71 6.21
C LEU A 151 9.71 2.45 6.22
N LEU A 152 9.16 1.28 5.92
CA LEU A 152 9.95 0.05 5.78
C LEU A 152 11.01 0.16 4.67
N THR A 153 10.66 0.81 3.56
CA THR A 153 11.59 1.06 2.45
C THR A 153 12.71 2.01 2.86
N VAL A 154 12.39 3.07 3.62
CA VAL A 154 13.36 4.00 4.22
C VAL A 154 14.32 3.25 5.15
N LEU A 155 13.78 2.44 6.06
CA LEU A 155 14.57 1.63 6.98
C LEU A 155 15.52 0.70 6.23
N TYR A 156 15.00 -0.06 5.26
CA TYR A 156 15.80 -0.99 4.47
C TYR A 156 16.92 -0.27 3.72
N TYR A 157 16.62 0.84 3.06
CA TYR A 157 17.64 1.62 2.33
C TYR A 157 18.76 2.09 3.25
N PHE A 158 18.44 2.69 4.40
CA PHE A 158 19.47 3.22 5.30
C PHE A 158 20.24 2.12 6.03
N SER A 159 19.56 1.09 6.53
CA SER A 159 20.19 0.03 7.35
C SER A 159 20.91 -1.05 6.55
N ILE A 160 20.38 -1.44 5.38
CA ILE A 160 20.94 -2.52 4.54
C ILE A 160 21.79 -1.95 3.40
N VAL A 161 21.22 -1.06 2.57
CA VAL A 161 21.91 -0.59 1.35
C VAL A 161 23.03 0.40 1.70
N LYS A 162 22.75 1.34 2.59
CA LYS A 162 23.75 2.32 3.06
C LYS A 162 24.55 1.85 4.26
N ASN A 163 24.16 0.75 4.90
CA ASN A 163 24.78 0.21 6.09
C ASN A 163 25.00 1.27 7.19
N LYS A 164 24.09 2.24 7.31
CA LYS A 164 24.12 3.25 8.36
C LYS A 164 23.49 2.70 9.62
N ASN A 165 24.11 2.99 10.75
CA ASN A 165 23.59 2.62 12.05
C ASN A 165 22.90 3.82 12.71
N SER A 166 21.65 3.64 13.11
CA SER A 166 20.84 4.62 13.84
C SER A 166 19.77 3.88 14.64
N MET A 167 20.07 3.61 15.91
CA MET A 167 19.13 2.95 16.83
C MET A 167 17.80 3.72 16.92
N LEU A 168 17.85 5.05 16.94
CA LEU A 168 16.65 5.91 16.98
C LEU A 168 15.74 5.69 15.77
N LEU A 169 16.32 5.57 14.57
CA LEU A 169 15.56 5.27 13.35
C LEU A 169 14.88 3.91 13.45
N GLY A 170 15.61 2.90 13.93
CA GLY A 170 15.10 1.54 14.14
C GLY A 170 13.95 1.52 15.15
N LEU A 171 14.12 2.13 16.32
CA LEU A 171 13.09 2.23 17.36
C LEU A 171 11.85 2.98 16.87
N PHE A 172 12.03 4.12 16.18
CA PHE A 172 10.92 4.94 15.68
C PHE A 172 10.09 4.18 14.64
N ILE A 173 10.74 3.66 13.60
CA ILE A 173 10.03 2.91 12.54
C ILE A 173 9.45 1.61 13.10
N GLY A 174 10.19 0.92 13.97
CA GLY A 174 9.75 -0.33 14.59
C GLY A 174 8.51 -0.14 15.45
N SER A 175 8.45 0.92 16.25
CA SER A 175 7.28 1.22 17.09
C SER A 175 6.06 1.56 16.23
N ILE A 176 6.24 2.32 15.15
CA ILE A 176 5.14 2.65 14.23
C ILE A 176 4.64 1.36 13.57
N VAL A 177 5.51 0.64 12.86
CA VAL A 177 5.14 -0.57 12.08
C VAL A 177 4.58 -1.66 12.99
N GLY A 178 5.16 -1.84 14.18
CA GLY A 178 4.71 -2.79 15.20
C GLY A 178 3.23 -2.62 15.57
N LEU A 179 2.74 -1.39 15.57
CA LEU A 179 1.35 -1.05 15.92
C LEU A 179 0.48 -0.71 14.68
N TYR A 180 0.99 -0.95 13.47
CA TYR A 180 0.40 -0.41 12.24
C TYR A 180 -0.57 -1.37 11.58
N ASN A 181 -0.11 -2.58 11.23
CA ASN A 181 -0.88 -3.58 10.51
C ASN A 181 -0.28 -4.97 10.75
N GLU A 182 -1.15 -5.94 11.06
CA GLU A 182 -0.78 -7.31 11.42
C GLU A 182 0.05 -8.01 10.32
N ILE A 183 -0.28 -7.79 9.05
CA ILE A 183 0.45 -8.34 7.91
C ILE A 183 1.85 -7.73 7.85
N PHE A 184 1.95 -6.41 8.04
CA PHE A 184 3.21 -5.69 7.94
C PHE A 184 4.18 -6.11 9.03
N VAL A 185 3.69 -6.28 10.26
CA VAL A 185 4.49 -6.79 11.38
C VAL A 185 5.02 -8.18 11.05
N CYS A 186 4.14 -9.13 10.73
CA CYS A 186 4.52 -10.52 10.49
C CYS A 186 5.51 -10.66 9.33
N VAL A 187 5.27 -9.98 8.21
CA VAL A 187 6.18 -9.97 7.05
C VAL A 187 7.52 -9.34 7.42
N SER A 188 7.52 -8.21 8.14
CA SER A 188 8.76 -7.52 8.52
C SER A 188 9.61 -8.33 9.50
N ILE A 189 8.97 -8.96 10.50
CA ILE A 189 9.62 -9.85 11.46
C ILE A 189 10.24 -11.04 10.74
N LEU A 190 9.51 -11.68 9.82
CA LEU A 190 10.01 -12.81 9.04
C LEU A 190 11.24 -12.44 8.19
N LEU A 191 11.21 -11.28 7.53
CA LEU A 191 12.35 -10.78 6.75
C LEU A 191 13.54 -10.39 7.63
N CYS A 192 13.31 -9.86 8.84
CA CYS A 192 14.38 -9.62 9.82
C CYS A 192 15.03 -10.92 10.29
N LEU A 193 14.22 -11.94 10.62
CA LEU A 193 14.72 -13.26 11.00
C LEU A 193 15.55 -13.89 9.88
N ALA A 194 15.07 -13.81 8.63
CA ALA A 194 15.83 -14.27 7.47
C ALA A 194 17.17 -13.53 7.32
N CYS A 195 17.18 -12.22 7.55
CA CYS A 195 18.40 -11.42 7.53
C CYS A 195 19.37 -11.79 8.65
N PHE A 196 18.88 -11.95 9.89
CA PHE A 196 19.71 -12.37 11.02
C PHE A 196 20.29 -13.76 10.79
N PHE A 197 19.48 -14.70 10.32
CA PHE A 197 19.91 -16.06 10.00
C PHE A 197 21.00 -16.06 8.91
N GLU A 198 20.81 -15.33 7.81
CA GLU A 198 21.83 -15.22 6.75
C GLU A 198 23.12 -14.58 7.26
N ARG A 199 23.03 -13.53 8.08
CA ARG A 199 24.21 -12.83 8.62
C ARG A 199 24.98 -13.69 9.62
N VAL A 200 24.29 -14.44 10.49
CA VAL A 200 24.92 -15.40 11.40
C VAL A 200 25.66 -16.48 10.62
N LEU A 201 25.01 -17.10 9.63
CA LEU A 201 25.63 -18.14 8.81
C LEU A 201 26.80 -17.62 7.97
N THR A 202 26.73 -16.37 7.51
CA THR A 202 27.80 -15.75 6.71
C THR A 202 28.82 -14.98 7.54
N LYS A 203 28.73 -15.01 8.88
CA LYS A 203 29.60 -14.30 9.82
C LYS A 203 29.69 -12.80 9.55
N LYS A 204 28.59 -12.18 9.10
CA LYS A 204 28.49 -10.74 8.89
C LYS A 204 27.91 -10.06 10.13
N VAL A 205 28.39 -8.85 10.42
CA VAL A 205 27.86 -8.02 11.52
C VAL A 205 26.40 -7.67 11.24
N ILE A 206 25.54 -7.74 12.25
CA ILE A 206 24.13 -7.30 12.18
C ILE A 206 24.08 -5.80 12.51
N ASN A 207 23.30 -5.03 11.76
CA ASN A 207 23.15 -3.60 11.99
C ASN A 207 22.24 -3.35 13.21
N ASP A 208 22.69 -2.57 14.20
CA ASP A 208 21.90 -2.30 15.42
C ASP A 208 20.57 -1.60 15.12
N THR A 209 20.47 -0.85 14.02
CA THR A 209 19.21 -0.29 13.52
C THR A 209 18.17 -1.38 13.28
N LEU A 210 18.58 -2.52 12.71
CA LEU A 210 17.69 -3.65 12.43
C LEU A 210 17.32 -4.39 13.70
N VAL A 211 18.26 -4.51 14.66
CA VAL A 211 17.97 -5.10 15.97
C VAL A 211 16.96 -4.25 16.72
N ALA A 212 17.18 -2.93 16.77
CA ALA A 212 16.28 -1.98 17.39
C ALA A 212 14.89 -1.98 16.73
N PHE A 213 14.85 -2.02 15.39
CA PHE A 213 13.60 -2.19 14.64
C PHE A 213 12.90 -3.50 15.02
N PHE A 214 13.61 -4.63 15.00
CA PHE A 214 13.05 -5.95 15.29
C PHE A 214 12.44 -6.00 16.69
N VAL A 215 13.15 -5.48 17.71
CA VAL A 215 12.67 -5.45 19.09
C VAL A 215 11.43 -4.55 19.22
N ALA A 216 11.49 -3.31 18.71
CA ALA A 216 10.35 -2.39 18.81
C ALA A 216 9.13 -2.87 18.01
N CYS A 217 9.35 -3.40 16.80
CA CYS A 217 8.32 -4.00 15.96
C CYS A 217 7.72 -5.24 16.60
N GLY A 218 8.53 -6.08 17.26
CA GLY A 218 8.06 -7.25 17.99
C GLY A 218 7.18 -6.89 19.19
N ILE A 219 7.62 -5.93 20.02
CA ILE A 219 6.84 -5.45 21.17
C ILE A 219 5.51 -4.85 20.70
N GLY A 220 5.54 -3.93 19.74
CA GLY A 220 4.32 -3.36 19.16
C GLY A 220 3.45 -4.43 18.51
N GLY A 221 4.07 -5.40 17.83
CA GLY A 221 3.41 -6.51 17.17
C GLY A 221 2.64 -7.41 18.13
N VAL A 222 3.18 -7.69 19.31
CA VAL A 222 2.48 -8.44 20.35
C VAL A 222 1.23 -7.66 20.82
N VAL A 223 1.37 -6.36 21.08
CA VAL A 223 0.23 -5.50 21.45
C VAL A 223 -0.83 -5.51 20.35
N LEU A 224 -0.42 -5.31 19.10
CA LEU A 224 -1.30 -5.31 17.94
C LEU A 224 -2.05 -6.63 17.77
N ILE A 225 -1.34 -7.76 17.80
CA ILE A 225 -1.92 -9.09 17.52
C ILE A 225 -2.86 -9.53 18.64
N THR A 226 -2.50 -9.25 19.89
CA THR A 226 -3.31 -9.63 21.07
C THR A 226 -4.54 -8.75 21.29
N ALA A 227 -4.72 -7.70 20.48
CA ALA A 227 -5.86 -6.80 20.59
C ALA A 227 -7.20 -7.54 20.41
N PRO A 228 -8.14 -7.44 21.38
CA PRO A 228 -9.43 -8.12 21.33
C PRO A 228 -10.25 -7.79 20.07
N GLY A 229 -10.14 -6.55 19.59
CA GLY A 229 -10.85 -6.09 18.41
C GLY A 229 -10.54 -6.90 17.14
N ASN A 230 -9.31 -7.40 16.98
CA ASN A 230 -8.97 -8.24 15.83
C ASN A 230 -9.77 -9.55 15.80
N TYR A 231 -10.01 -10.14 16.96
CA TYR A 231 -10.77 -11.38 17.10
C TYR A 231 -12.27 -11.12 16.94
N ALA A 232 -12.79 -10.04 17.53
CA ALA A 232 -14.17 -9.61 17.33
C ALA A 232 -14.49 -9.37 15.84
N ARG A 233 -13.58 -8.71 15.13
CA ARG A 233 -13.68 -8.50 13.67
C ARG A 233 -13.60 -9.82 12.90
N LEU A 234 -12.71 -10.74 13.30
CA LEU A 234 -12.60 -12.04 12.67
C LEU A 234 -13.91 -12.85 12.81
N ASP A 235 -14.53 -12.84 13.99
CA ASP A 235 -15.78 -13.55 14.26
C ASP A 235 -16.95 -12.94 13.49
N HIS A 236 -17.01 -11.61 13.41
CA HIS A 236 -18.02 -10.90 12.62
C HIS A 236 -17.91 -11.21 11.11
N LEU A 237 -16.69 -11.21 10.56
CA LEU A 237 -16.46 -11.39 9.12
C LEU A 237 -16.48 -12.86 8.68
N SER A 238 -16.10 -13.80 9.57
CA SER A 238 -16.13 -15.23 9.26
C SER A 238 -17.51 -15.88 9.43
N SER A 239 -18.55 -15.11 9.76
CA SER A 239 -19.93 -15.59 9.99
C SER A 239 -20.01 -16.76 10.98
N GLY A 240 -19.07 -16.85 11.92
CA GLY A 240 -18.98 -17.96 12.89
C GLY A 240 -18.55 -19.31 12.31
N VAL A 241 -18.06 -19.38 11.06
CA VAL A 241 -17.63 -20.63 10.44
C VAL A 241 -16.32 -21.12 11.09
N GLN A 242 -16.41 -22.24 11.81
CA GLN A 242 -15.23 -22.93 12.34
C GLN A 242 -14.53 -23.70 11.23
N SER A 243 -13.39 -23.18 10.78
CA SER A 243 -12.51 -23.83 9.80
C SER A 243 -11.22 -24.33 10.44
N SER A 244 -10.77 -25.51 10.05
CA SER A 244 -9.48 -26.04 10.47
C SER A 244 -8.33 -25.24 9.84
N LEU A 245 -7.14 -25.26 10.45
CA LEU A 245 -5.96 -24.58 9.89
C LEU A 245 -5.66 -25.06 8.46
N LEU A 246 -5.76 -26.37 8.21
CA LEU A 246 -5.55 -26.96 6.89
C LEU A 246 -6.55 -26.41 5.88
N GLN A 247 -7.84 -26.31 6.24
CA GLN A 247 -8.85 -25.70 5.36
C GLN A 247 -8.53 -24.25 5.03
N ASN A 248 -8.08 -23.45 5.99
CA ASN A 248 -7.70 -22.05 5.75
C ASN A 248 -6.46 -21.93 4.86
N VAL A 249 -5.48 -22.83 5.01
CA VAL A 249 -4.33 -22.90 4.10
C VAL A 249 -4.77 -23.30 2.69
N THR A 250 -5.66 -24.29 2.58
CA THR A 250 -6.18 -24.75 1.28
C THR A 250 -6.98 -23.65 0.60
N ARG A 251 -7.78 -22.90 1.35
CA ARG A 251 -8.51 -21.72 0.88
C ARG A 251 -7.56 -20.62 0.41
N LEU A 252 -6.52 -20.30 1.18
CA LEU A 252 -5.50 -19.34 0.74
C LEU A 252 -4.86 -19.75 -0.58
N ILE A 253 -4.45 -21.02 -0.72
CA ILE A 253 -3.87 -21.53 -1.97
C ILE A 253 -4.88 -21.44 -3.12
N SER A 254 -6.15 -21.79 -2.85
CA SER A 254 -7.24 -21.67 -3.81
C SER A 254 -7.42 -20.22 -4.26
N GLU A 255 -7.53 -19.27 -3.34
CA GLU A 255 -7.64 -17.84 -3.67
C GLU A 255 -6.42 -17.35 -4.45
N LEU A 256 -5.20 -17.73 -4.05
CA LEU A 256 -3.98 -17.37 -4.79
C LEU A 256 -4.00 -17.84 -6.25
N ILE A 257 -4.57 -19.01 -6.55
CA ILE A 257 -4.58 -19.60 -7.89
C ILE A 257 -5.80 -19.15 -8.70
N PHE A 258 -6.98 -19.14 -8.07
CA PHE A 258 -8.28 -19.00 -8.72
C PHE A 258 -8.88 -17.59 -8.63
N THR A 259 -8.19 -16.61 -8.03
CA THR A 259 -8.56 -15.17 -8.12
C THR A 259 -7.56 -14.36 -8.98
N PRO A 260 -7.39 -14.71 -10.27
CA PRO A 260 -6.35 -14.15 -11.12
C PRO A 260 -6.44 -12.62 -11.28
N GLN A 261 -7.62 -12.02 -11.09
CA GLN A 261 -7.82 -10.57 -11.12
C GLN A 261 -6.96 -9.82 -10.08
N TYR A 262 -6.57 -10.49 -8.99
CA TYR A 262 -5.71 -9.92 -7.96
C TYR A 262 -4.33 -10.59 -7.96
N THR A 263 -4.26 -11.91 -8.14
CA THR A 263 -3.05 -12.67 -7.79
C THR A 263 -2.14 -12.99 -8.97
N LEU A 264 -2.62 -12.88 -10.23
CA LEU A 264 -1.86 -13.31 -11.40
C LEU A 264 -0.51 -12.59 -11.53
N ILE A 265 -0.50 -11.27 -11.40
CA ILE A 265 0.75 -10.48 -11.48
C ILE A 265 1.70 -10.83 -10.33
N LEU A 266 1.17 -11.10 -9.13
CA LEU A 266 1.97 -11.56 -8.00
C LEU A 266 2.62 -12.91 -8.29
N LEU A 267 1.86 -13.88 -8.82
CA LEU A 267 2.39 -15.20 -9.21
C LEU A 267 3.47 -15.08 -10.29
N ILE A 268 3.27 -14.22 -11.30
CA ILE A 268 4.29 -13.95 -12.33
C ILE A 268 5.57 -13.38 -11.68
N MET A 269 5.45 -12.45 -10.74
CA MET A 269 6.61 -11.90 -10.03
C MET A 269 7.31 -12.95 -9.17
N ILE A 270 6.57 -13.84 -8.48
CA ILE A 270 7.13 -14.95 -7.70
C ILE A 270 7.93 -15.91 -8.61
N VAL A 271 7.34 -16.32 -9.73
CA VAL A 271 8.00 -17.23 -10.69
C VAL A 271 9.23 -16.57 -11.29
N THR A 272 9.09 -15.31 -11.73
CA THR A 272 10.20 -14.52 -12.31
C THR A 272 11.34 -14.36 -11.30
N PHE A 273 11.01 -13.96 -10.06
CA PHE A 273 11.99 -13.86 -8.99
C PHE A 273 12.69 -15.19 -8.75
N SER A 274 11.94 -16.30 -8.64
CA SER A 274 12.49 -17.62 -8.35
C SER A 274 13.47 -18.07 -9.44
N ILE A 275 13.06 -17.99 -10.72
CA ILE A 275 13.92 -18.35 -11.86
C ILE A 275 15.20 -17.50 -11.85
N LEU A 276 15.08 -16.18 -11.71
CA LEU A 276 16.23 -15.29 -11.75
C LEU A 276 17.14 -15.46 -10.53
N ALA A 277 16.58 -15.60 -9.33
CA ALA A 277 17.37 -15.73 -8.10
C ALA A 277 18.22 -17.00 -8.10
N PHE A 278 17.65 -18.15 -8.52
CA PHE A 278 18.36 -19.42 -8.56
C PHE A 278 19.32 -19.57 -9.75
N THR A 279 19.15 -18.78 -10.82
CA THR A 279 20.07 -18.77 -11.97
C THR A 279 21.16 -17.71 -11.88
N ASN A 280 21.05 -16.77 -10.92
CA ASN A 280 22.02 -15.71 -10.73
C ASN A 280 23.23 -16.17 -9.90
N LYS A 281 24.41 -16.20 -10.54
CA LYS A 281 25.66 -16.64 -9.90
C LYS A 281 26.30 -15.57 -9.01
N ASN A 282 25.82 -14.33 -9.05
CA ASN A 282 26.35 -13.25 -8.22
C ASN A 282 25.96 -13.37 -6.74
N PHE A 283 24.90 -14.12 -6.43
CA PHE A 283 24.45 -14.33 -5.06
C PHE A 283 24.88 -15.69 -4.53
N LYS A 284 25.16 -15.77 -3.23
CA LYS A 284 25.40 -17.04 -2.56
C LYS A 284 24.10 -17.85 -2.52
N ILE A 285 24.16 -19.12 -2.90
CA ILE A 285 22.99 -20.01 -2.94
C ILE A 285 22.27 -20.06 -1.59
N LEU A 286 23.02 -20.04 -0.49
CA LEU A 286 22.47 -19.98 0.87
C LEU A 286 21.56 -18.76 1.07
N SER A 287 22.04 -17.57 0.70
CA SER A 287 21.26 -16.33 0.83
C SER A 287 20.00 -16.40 -0.05
N VAL A 288 20.12 -16.93 -1.28
CA VAL A 288 18.97 -17.12 -2.19
C VAL A 288 17.92 -18.04 -1.58
N VAL A 289 18.32 -19.17 -1.01
CA VAL A 289 17.41 -20.14 -0.37
C VAL A 289 16.73 -19.50 0.84
N VAL A 290 17.48 -18.84 1.73
CA VAL A 290 16.93 -18.22 2.95
C VAL A 290 15.91 -17.13 2.61
N TYR A 291 16.23 -16.19 1.71
CA TYR A 291 15.30 -15.12 1.36
C TYR A 291 14.13 -15.62 0.50
N SER A 292 14.34 -16.60 -0.38
CA SER A 292 13.23 -17.21 -1.14
C SER A 292 12.26 -17.93 -0.21
N ALA A 293 12.77 -18.70 0.75
CA ALA A 293 11.95 -19.37 1.75
C ALA A 293 11.18 -18.35 2.60
N ALA A 294 11.83 -17.27 3.04
CA ALA A 294 11.16 -16.19 3.78
C ALA A 294 10.04 -15.53 2.96
N LEU A 295 10.27 -15.24 1.68
CA LEU A 295 9.25 -14.66 0.81
C LEU A 295 8.07 -15.60 0.59
N VAL A 296 8.30 -16.90 0.38
CA VAL A 296 7.22 -17.89 0.25
C VAL A 296 6.46 -18.05 1.56
N LEU A 297 7.16 -18.20 2.69
CA LEU A 297 6.56 -18.29 4.02
C LEU A 297 5.75 -17.02 4.36
N SER A 298 6.17 -15.86 3.88
CA SER A 298 5.46 -14.60 4.10
C SER A 298 4.05 -14.63 3.51
N LEU A 299 3.78 -15.41 2.45
CA LEU A 299 2.43 -15.53 1.87
C LEU A 299 1.45 -16.18 2.86
N PHE A 300 1.93 -17.08 3.71
CA PHE A 300 1.09 -17.76 4.72
C PHE A 300 0.67 -16.85 5.87
N VAL A 301 1.24 -15.64 5.98
CA VAL A 301 0.71 -14.58 6.86
C VAL A 301 -0.72 -14.19 6.47
N LEU A 302 -1.14 -14.42 5.21
CA LEU A 302 -2.48 -14.14 4.73
C LEU A 302 -3.52 -15.21 5.11
N VAL A 303 -3.14 -16.32 5.76
CA VAL A 303 -4.09 -17.38 6.13
C VAL A 303 -5.28 -16.86 6.96
N PRO A 304 -5.09 -16.01 7.99
CA PRO A 304 -6.21 -15.43 8.72
C PRO A 304 -7.08 -14.49 7.86
N VAL A 305 -6.48 -13.83 6.87
CA VAL A 305 -7.20 -12.94 5.94
C VAL A 305 -8.14 -13.74 5.06
N ALA A 306 -7.62 -14.80 4.43
CA ALA A 306 -8.41 -15.73 3.60
C ALA A 306 -9.56 -16.34 4.40
N LYS A 307 -9.37 -16.63 5.71
CA LYS A 307 -10.48 -17.06 6.58
C LYS A 307 -11.58 -15.99 6.69
N SER A 308 -11.20 -14.72 6.74
CA SER A 308 -12.06 -13.63 7.21
C SER A 308 -12.86 -12.90 6.13
N TYR A 309 -12.26 -12.45 5.03
CA TYR A 309 -12.95 -11.58 4.05
C TYR A 309 -12.35 -11.65 2.63
N ASP A 310 -11.82 -12.81 2.26
CA ASP A 310 -11.13 -13.08 0.99
C ASP A 310 -9.89 -12.19 0.71
N LEU A 311 -9.01 -12.66 -0.16
CA LEU A 311 -7.91 -11.85 -0.67
C LEU A 311 -8.43 -10.71 -1.55
N ASN A 312 -7.93 -9.51 -1.26
CA ASN A 312 -8.18 -8.29 -2.03
C ASN A 312 -6.88 -7.53 -2.29
N GLN A 313 -6.94 -6.53 -3.17
CA GLN A 313 -5.76 -5.78 -3.60
C GLN A 313 -5.06 -5.04 -2.44
N ARG A 314 -5.82 -4.55 -1.43
CA ARG A 314 -5.25 -3.81 -0.28
C ARG A 314 -4.31 -4.68 0.57
N VAL A 315 -4.65 -5.93 0.84
CA VAL A 315 -3.80 -6.82 1.67
C VAL A 315 -2.57 -7.32 0.90
N LEU A 316 -2.66 -7.37 -0.43
CA LEU A 316 -1.56 -7.79 -1.31
C LEU A 316 -0.53 -6.68 -1.57
N LEU A 317 -0.80 -5.44 -1.17
CA LEU A 317 0.02 -4.25 -1.44
C LEU A 317 1.50 -4.43 -1.04
N ILE A 318 1.76 -4.95 0.16
CA ILE A 318 3.12 -5.21 0.65
C ILE A 318 3.84 -6.28 -0.18
N TYR A 319 3.12 -7.32 -0.63
CA TYR A 319 3.67 -8.39 -1.43
C TYR A 319 4.02 -7.92 -2.83
N TYR A 320 3.15 -7.13 -3.48
CA TYR A 320 3.49 -6.55 -4.78
C TYR A 320 4.77 -5.72 -4.71
N ALA A 321 4.93 -4.91 -3.66
CA ALA A 321 6.13 -4.09 -3.48
C ALA A 321 7.40 -4.93 -3.25
N ILE A 322 7.35 -5.91 -2.35
CA ILE A 322 8.51 -6.74 -2.01
C ILE A 322 8.91 -7.62 -3.19
N PHE A 323 7.96 -8.30 -3.83
CA PHE A 323 8.25 -9.15 -4.98
C PHE A 323 8.69 -8.35 -6.21
N PHE A 324 8.12 -7.16 -6.44
CA PHE A 324 8.62 -6.25 -7.47
C PHE A 324 10.08 -5.87 -7.22
N MET A 325 10.40 -5.41 -6.00
CA MET A 325 11.78 -5.07 -5.64
C MET A 325 12.73 -6.26 -5.78
N ALA A 326 12.33 -7.43 -5.28
CA ALA A 326 13.15 -8.64 -5.32
C ALA A 326 13.41 -9.10 -6.76
N ALA A 327 12.37 -9.21 -7.60
CA ALA A 327 12.49 -9.60 -9.00
C ALA A 327 13.34 -8.60 -9.79
N TYR A 328 13.08 -7.30 -9.65
CA TYR A 328 13.78 -6.27 -10.42
C TYR A 328 15.24 -6.13 -10.00
N MET A 329 15.54 -6.33 -8.71
CA MET A 329 16.92 -6.42 -8.20
C MET A 329 17.67 -7.59 -8.84
N GLN A 330 17.02 -8.75 -9.03
CA GLN A 330 17.64 -9.88 -9.74
C GLN A 330 17.92 -9.56 -11.20
N ILE A 331 17.02 -8.86 -11.91
CA ILE A 331 17.27 -8.42 -13.29
C ILE A 331 18.48 -7.47 -13.36
N TYR A 332 18.55 -6.49 -12.47
CA TYR A 332 19.62 -5.47 -12.50
C TYR A 332 21.00 -6.04 -12.15
N SER A 333 21.05 -7.02 -11.24
CA SER A 333 22.30 -7.61 -10.73
C SER A 333 22.61 -8.99 -11.33
N HIS A 334 21.94 -9.37 -12.41
CA HIS A 334 22.07 -10.71 -12.98
C HIS A 334 23.44 -10.94 -13.66
N SER A 335 24.01 -12.13 -13.49
CA SER A 335 25.29 -12.52 -14.13
C SER A 335 25.16 -13.18 -15.50
N SER A 336 23.99 -13.76 -15.84
CA SER A 336 23.78 -14.43 -17.14
C SER A 336 23.89 -13.49 -18.33
N SER A 337 24.62 -13.92 -19.36
CA SER A 337 24.79 -13.19 -20.62
C SER A 337 23.47 -12.89 -21.32
N PHE A 338 22.47 -13.78 -21.22
CA PHE A 338 21.14 -13.56 -21.77
C PHE A 338 20.46 -12.35 -21.12
N VAL A 339 20.40 -12.31 -19.78
CA VAL A 339 19.74 -11.21 -19.04
C VAL A 339 20.48 -9.89 -19.26
N ILE A 340 21.81 -9.91 -19.28
CA ILE A 340 22.63 -8.72 -19.58
C ILE A 340 22.33 -8.18 -20.98
N LYS A 341 22.28 -9.05 -22.00
CA LYS A 341 21.94 -8.66 -23.39
C LYS A 341 20.50 -8.14 -23.49
N LEU A 342 19.55 -8.80 -22.82
CA LEU A 342 18.16 -8.35 -22.75
C LEU A 342 18.06 -6.95 -22.13
N TYR A 343 18.70 -6.74 -20.97
CA TYR A 343 18.68 -5.44 -20.30
C TYR A 343 19.37 -4.35 -21.14
N ALA A 344 20.46 -4.68 -21.84
CA ALA A 344 21.09 -3.77 -22.79
C ALA A 344 20.16 -3.43 -23.98
N ALA A 345 19.39 -4.38 -24.48
CA ALA A 345 18.36 -4.13 -25.49
C ALA A 345 17.26 -3.20 -24.97
N LEU A 346 16.77 -3.43 -23.74
CA LEU A 346 15.80 -2.53 -23.09
C LEU A 346 16.34 -1.10 -22.97
N LYS A 347 17.63 -0.92 -22.66
CA LYS A 347 18.28 0.41 -22.68
C LYS A 347 18.31 1.05 -24.05
N LYS A 348 18.52 0.30 -25.13
CA LYS A 348 18.42 0.84 -26.49
C LYS A 348 17.00 1.31 -26.80
N LEU A 349 15.99 0.59 -26.31
CA LEU A 349 14.57 0.91 -26.47
C LEU A 349 14.03 1.95 -25.47
N SER A 350 14.89 2.58 -24.65
CA SER A 350 14.46 3.59 -23.67
C SER A 350 13.55 4.71 -24.21
N PRO A 351 13.70 5.23 -25.44
CA PRO A 351 12.76 6.22 -25.97
C PRO A 351 11.33 5.69 -26.12
N ILE A 352 11.16 4.41 -26.49
CA ILE A 352 9.84 3.77 -26.58
C ILE A 352 9.24 3.64 -25.18
N PHE A 353 10.04 3.29 -24.18
CA PHE A 353 9.57 3.24 -22.79
C PHE A 353 9.13 4.61 -22.25
N VAL A 354 9.73 5.71 -22.70
CA VAL A 354 9.23 7.06 -22.37
C VAL A 354 7.84 7.28 -22.96
N LEU A 355 7.64 6.96 -24.25
CA LEU A 355 6.33 7.10 -24.90
C LEU A 355 5.25 6.25 -24.21
N LEU A 356 5.59 4.99 -23.90
CA LEU A 356 4.66 4.09 -23.21
C LEU A 356 4.38 4.53 -21.77
N LEU A 357 5.38 5.08 -21.06
CA LEU A 357 5.18 5.65 -19.72
C LEU A 357 4.23 6.86 -19.79
N VAL A 358 4.44 7.77 -20.73
CA VAL A 358 3.54 8.92 -20.93
C VAL A 358 2.11 8.46 -21.23
N ALA A 359 1.94 7.46 -22.11
CA ALA A 359 0.64 6.88 -22.41
C ALA A 359 -0.04 6.28 -21.16
N GLN A 360 0.71 5.53 -20.32
CA GLN A 360 0.18 4.98 -19.07
C GLN A 360 -0.23 6.06 -18.08
N LEU A 361 0.60 7.09 -17.90
CA LEU A 361 0.28 8.22 -17.02
C LEU A 361 -0.98 8.96 -17.51
N TYR A 362 -1.12 9.13 -18.82
CA TYR A 362 -2.33 9.71 -19.42
C TYR A 362 -3.57 8.85 -19.15
N LEU A 363 -3.49 7.52 -19.29
CA LEU A 363 -4.60 6.62 -19.00
C LEU A 363 -5.04 6.70 -17.53
N ILE A 364 -4.08 6.67 -16.59
CA ILE A 364 -4.35 6.82 -15.15
C ILE A 364 -5.04 8.16 -14.87
N PHE A 365 -4.51 9.25 -15.44
CA PHE A 365 -5.07 10.57 -15.29
C PHE A 365 -6.50 10.66 -15.85
N SER A 366 -6.73 10.15 -17.06
CA SER A 366 -8.04 10.17 -17.72
C SER A 366 -9.10 9.45 -16.89
N MET A 367 -8.79 8.26 -16.38
CA MET A 367 -9.69 7.51 -15.51
C MET A 367 -9.98 8.23 -14.19
N SER A 368 -8.96 8.82 -13.58
CA SER A 368 -9.11 9.60 -12.34
C SER A 368 -9.98 10.83 -12.56
N LEU A 369 -9.80 11.52 -13.70
CA LEU A 369 -10.59 12.70 -14.06
C LEU A 369 -12.05 12.36 -14.34
N PHE A 370 -12.31 11.26 -15.05
CA PHE A 370 -13.67 10.77 -15.28
C PHE A 370 -14.41 10.56 -13.95
N PHE A 371 -13.76 9.87 -13.01
CA PHE A 371 -14.34 9.56 -11.71
C PHE A 371 -14.53 10.81 -10.83
N TYR A 372 -13.55 11.73 -10.85
CA TYR A 372 -13.68 13.02 -10.19
C TYR A 372 -14.89 13.79 -10.70
N ASN A 373 -15.09 13.84 -12.03
CA ASN A 373 -16.22 14.54 -12.63
C ASN A 373 -17.56 13.90 -12.27
N PHE A 374 -17.62 12.57 -12.17
CA PHE A 374 -18.81 11.86 -11.67
C PHE A 374 -19.14 12.30 -10.25
N GLU A 375 -18.15 12.29 -9.34
CA GLU A 375 -18.36 12.71 -7.96
C GLU A 375 -18.75 14.16 -7.81
N ARG A 376 -18.17 15.06 -8.60
CA ARG A 376 -18.55 16.47 -8.60
C ARG A 376 -20.02 16.67 -8.97
N LYS A 377 -20.58 15.85 -9.86
CA LYS A 377 -22.02 15.88 -10.17
C LYS A 377 -22.84 15.36 -8.99
N ARG A 378 -22.38 14.31 -8.32
CA ARG A 378 -23.04 13.76 -7.14
C ARG A 378 -23.04 14.73 -5.95
N ASP A 379 -21.94 15.44 -5.71
CA ASP A 379 -21.85 16.48 -4.68
C ASP A 379 -22.89 17.59 -4.89
N VAL A 380 -23.16 17.97 -6.16
CA VAL A 380 -24.21 18.94 -6.49
C VAL A 380 -25.60 18.41 -6.13
N LEU A 381 -25.88 17.14 -6.43
CA LEU A 381 -27.15 16.49 -6.06
C LEU A 381 -27.32 16.41 -4.54
N VAL A 382 -26.25 16.07 -3.81
CA VAL A 382 -26.25 16.05 -2.35
C VAL A 382 -26.60 17.42 -1.79
N ALA A 383 -25.97 18.49 -2.27
CA ALA A 383 -26.27 19.84 -1.84
C ALA A 383 -27.72 20.25 -2.16
N GLN A 384 -28.26 19.83 -3.32
CA GLN A 384 -29.65 20.05 -3.68
C GLN A 384 -30.62 19.33 -2.73
N TYR A 385 -30.36 18.07 -2.40
CA TYR A 385 -31.18 17.30 -1.45
C TYR A 385 -31.14 17.86 -0.03
N GLN A 386 -29.97 18.32 0.42
CA GLN A 386 -29.86 19.01 1.70
C GLN A 386 -30.69 20.31 1.71
N HIS A 387 -30.65 21.08 0.62
CA HIS A 387 -31.41 22.32 0.51
C HIS A 387 -32.93 22.10 0.43
N SER A 388 -33.38 21.02 -0.23
CA SER A 388 -34.80 20.66 -0.34
C SER A 388 -35.33 19.86 0.86
N GLY A 389 -34.49 19.60 1.87
CA GLY A 389 -34.88 18.89 3.09
C GLY A 389 -35.14 17.39 2.91
N VAL A 390 -34.60 16.79 1.84
CA VAL A 390 -34.69 15.34 1.61
C VAL A 390 -33.79 14.60 2.61
N THR A 391 -34.37 13.68 3.38
CA THR A 391 -33.67 12.97 4.46
C THR A 391 -33.09 11.61 4.04
N ASP A 392 -33.65 10.99 3.00
CA ASP A 392 -33.34 9.63 2.57
C ASP A 392 -33.14 9.58 1.04
N PRO A 393 -32.10 10.24 0.49
CA PRO A 393 -31.91 10.35 -0.95
C PRO A 393 -31.45 9.04 -1.60
N THR A 394 -31.87 8.85 -2.85
CA THR A 394 -31.28 7.88 -3.79
C THR A 394 -30.30 8.61 -4.69
N LEU A 395 -29.02 8.25 -4.64
CA LEU A 395 -27.95 8.89 -5.42
C LEU A 395 -27.45 7.99 -6.54
N PRO A 396 -26.88 8.54 -7.63
CA PRO A 396 -26.20 7.73 -8.62
C PRO A 396 -24.97 7.03 -8.00
N CYS A 397 -24.79 5.75 -8.31
CA CYS A 397 -23.59 4.99 -7.99
C CYS A 397 -23.01 4.30 -9.23
N ILE A 398 -21.68 4.13 -9.21
CA ILE A 398 -20.94 3.43 -10.25
C ILE A 398 -20.93 1.93 -9.95
N VAL A 399 -21.03 1.10 -10.99
CA VAL A 399 -20.89 -0.36 -10.91
C VAL A 399 -19.55 -0.75 -10.26
N ASP A 400 -19.55 -1.84 -9.49
CA ASP A 400 -18.47 -2.31 -8.61
C ASP A 400 -17.06 -2.43 -9.25
N TYR A 401 -16.91 -2.44 -10.58
CA TYR A 401 -15.59 -2.52 -11.20
C TYR A 401 -15.48 -1.79 -12.55
N ILE A 402 -14.83 -0.62 -12.55
CA ILE A 402 -14.45 0.09 -13.79
C ILE A 402 -12.96 -0.12 -14.13
N SER A 403 -12.06 -0.07 -13.14
CA SER A 403 -10.61 -0.09 -13.40
C SER A 403 -9.81 -0.39 -12.13
N PRO A 404 -8.64 -1.06 -12.24
CA PRO A 404 -7.70 -1.22 -11.12
C PRO A 404 -7.00 0.08 -10.71
N THR A 405 -7.23 1.19 -11.41
CA THR A 405 -6.51 2.46 -11.17
C THR A 405 -7.18 3.37 -10.15
N VAL A 406 -8.48 3.19 -9.92
CA VAL A 406 -9.29 4.02 -9.04
C VAL A 406 -9.94 3.10 -8.01
N PHE A 407 -9.88 3.48 -6.74
CA PHE A 407 -10.54 2.72 -5.69
C PHE A 407 -12.03 3.05 -5.70
N ILE A 408 -12.86 2.02 -5.93
CA ILE A 408 -14.32 2.13 -6.01
C ILE A 408 -14.88 1.23 -4.91
N ASP A 409 -15.26 1.87 -3.81
CA ASP A 409 -16.01 1.26 -2.71
C ASP A 409 -17.08 2.29 -2.34
N ASP A 410 -18.19 2.22 -3.07
CA ASP A 410 -19.23 3.24 -3.11
C ASP A 410 -20.43 2.89 -2.21
N ILE A 411 -21.39 3.81 -2.13
CA ILE A 411 -22.72 3.51 -1.61
C ILE A 411 -23.41 2.47 -2.50
N THR A 412 -24.26 1.64 -1.89
CA THR A 412 -24.96 0.53 -2.56
C THR A 412 -26.49 0.71 -2.51
N PRO A 413 -27.27 -0.14 -3.20
CA PRO A 413 -28.73 -0.16 -3.03
C PRO A 413 -29.17 -0.56 -1.60
N ASN A 414 -28.31 -1.25 -0.83
CA ASN A 414 -28.60 -1.65 0.54
C ASN A 414 -28.14 -0.58 1.54
N LYS A 415 -29.11 0.15 2.10
CA LYS A 415 -28.88 1.23 3.09
C LYS A 415 -28.23 0.75 4.39
N ASP A 416 -28.35 -0.54 4.72
CA ASP A 416 -27.87 -1.07 6.00
C ASP A 416 -26.37 -1.41 5.96
N LEU A 417 -25.72 -1.31 4.80
CA LEU A 417 -24.27 -1.49 4.69
C LEU A 417 -23.52 -0.30 5.29
N TYR A 418 -22.35 -0.60 5.86
CA TYR A 418 -21.50 0.40 6.53
C TYR A 418 -21.16 1.59 5.63
N ASN A 419 -20.87 1.38 4.34
CA ASN A 419 -20.56 2.48 3.41
C ASN A 419 -21.71 3.50 3.32
N ASN A 420 -22.95 3.01 3.20
CA ASN A 420 -24.14 3.85 3.15
C ASN A 420 -24.34 4.60 4.47
N GLN A 421 -24.20 3.90 5.61
CA GLN A 421 -24.32 4.53 6.93
C GLN A 421 -23.25 5.61 7.16
N ALA A 422 -21.99 5.32 6.81
CA ALA A 422 -20.88 6.25 6.94
C ALA A 422 -21.07 7.49 6.06
N TYR A 423 -21.51 7.31 4.81
CA TYR A 423 -21.84 8.38 3.89
C TYR A 423 -23.00 9.24 4.40
N ALA A 424 -24.11 8.61 4.80
CA ALA A 424 -25.29 9.29 5.34
C ALA A 424 -24.92 10.13 6.58
N ASN A 425 -24.18 9.54 7.52
CA ASN A 425 -23.69 10.26 8.71
C ASN A 425 -22.77 11.44 8.35
N PHE A 426 -21.91 11.26 7.33
CA PHE A 426 -21.01 12.33 6.89
C PHE A 426 -21.76 13.51 6.27
N TYR A 427 -22.79 13.27 5.45
CA TYR A 427 -23.59 14.33 4.85
C TYR A 427 -24.85 14.70 5.66
N SER A 428 -25.01 14.14 6.86
CA SER A 428 -26.15 14.39 7.75
C SER A 428 -27.52 14.02 7.16
N PHE A 429 -27.56 12.95 6.36
CA PHE A 429 -28.79 12.27 5.96
C PHE A 429 -29.20 11.22 6.99
N LYS A 430 -30.48 10.83 6.99
CA LYS A 430 -30.98 9.73 7.83
C LYS A 430 -30.59 8.37 7.24
N SER A 431 -30.68 8.23 5.93
CA SER A 431 -30.15 7.09 5.18
C SER A 431 -29.80 7.50 3.76
N VAL A 432 -29.09 6.64 3.04
CA VAL A 432 -28.80 6.84 1.62
C VAL A 432 -28.86 5.50 0.91
N THR A 433 -29.40 5.48 -0.29
CA THR A 433 -29.36 4.35 -1.21
C THR A 433 -28.79 4.81 -2.55
N CYS A 434 -28.53 3.87 -3.44
CA CYS A 434 -28.08 4.22 -4.77
C CYS A 434 -28.84 3.52 -5.89
N GLU A 435 -28.85 4.18 -7.04
CA GLU A 435 -29.29 3.65 -8.33
C GLU A 435 -28.07 3.56 -9.25
N THR A 436 -27.83 2.37 -9.80
CA THR A 436 -26.65 2.10 -10.62
C THR A 436 -26.76 2.81 -11.96
N VAL A 437 -25.75 3.60 -12.31
CA VAL A 437 -25.64 4.23 -13.63
C VAL A 437 -24.63 3.46 -14.47
N GLY A 438 -25.06 3.05 -15.67
CA GLY A 438 -24.26 2.30 -16.65
C GLY A 438 -23.34 3.18 -17.50
#